data_AF-A0A0G0ADT9-F1
#
_entry.id   AF-A0A0G0ADT9-F1
#
_cell.length_a   1.000
_cell.length_b   1.000
_cell.length_c   1.000
_cell.angle_alpha   90.00
_cell.angle_beta   90.00
_cell.angle_gamma   90.00
#
_symmetry.space_group_name_H-M   'P 1'
#
loop_
_entity.id
_entity.type
_entity.pdbx_description
1 polymer ?
#
loop_
_entity_poly.entity_id
_entity_poly.type
_entity_poly.pdbx_seq_one_letter_code
_entity_poly.pdbx_strand_id
1 'polypeptide(L)'
;MAVQRTIANASSVAIRIGAILFFRAFPARLPSIIFALFAIYIPAFLTSLFSSPELEIVDDQVDITVKETVVTPDDDTDEELVAEEVDVQETISYAGKDVPAWKIIFYGAPSAKRPFSSLLSFLINLAFVGLTADALYRARWYYPANDLSFVRLGYVSHKEANFLIREPDQANMPVTFQIRNYNGLIWQSVGSVKSTSNETDFTSVLTIPLLSYAEQQKYEWRTSNNHSGELTAAPQPGKMPTQNGGKYTFLSTSCILPRFPYSPLDHPLAIPGLRNLAKRLPELSAQFMLFLGDFIYVDVPERFGKSVDEYRMQYRQVYASEDWAPVGQNLSWIHVLDDHEIANVT
;
A
#
# COMPACT_ATOMS: atom_id res chain seq x y z
N MET A 1 24.63 23.23 -14.90
CA MET A 1 23.28 23.54 -14.38
C MET A 1 22.19 22.76 -15.10
N ALA A 2 22.22 22.70 -16.43
CA ALA A 2 21.43 21.77 -17.25
C ALA A 2 21.35 20.35 -16.67
N VAL A 3 22.47 19.80 -16.21
CA VAL A 3 22.54 18.45 -15.63
C VAL A 3 21.63 18.29 -14.40
N GLN A 4 21.70 19.21 -13.42
CA GLN A 4 20.85 19.13 -12.21
C GLN A 4 19.38 19.27 -12.53
N ARG A 5 19.05 20.15 -13.48
CA ARG A 5 17.69 20.32 -13.97
C ARG A 5 17.15 19.06 -14.65
N THR A 6 17.98 18.42 -15.46
CA THR A 6 17.66 17.13 -16.11
C THR A 6 17.50 16.01 -15.09
N ILE A 7 18.37 15.95 -14.07
CA ILE A 7 18.26 14.98 -12.96
C ILE A 7 16.95 15.20 -12.18
N ALA A 8 16.61 16.45 -11.84
CA ALA A 8 15.36 16.79 -11.15
C ALA A 8 14.13 16.42 -11.98
N ASN A 9 14.17 16.66 -13.30
CA ASN A 9 13.12 16.22 -14.22
C ASN A 9 12.96 14.70 -14.25
N ALA A 10 14.06 13.98 -14.52
CA ALA A 10 14.04 12.53 -14.68
C ALA A 10 13.57 11.85 -13.39
N SER A 11 14.11 12.26 -12.24
CA SER A 11 13.71 11.74 -10.93
C SER A 11 12.25 12.06 -10.59
N SER A 12 11.76 13.28 -10.84
CA SER A 12 10.36 13.64 -10.62
C SER A 12 9.40 12.79 -11.47
N VAL A 13 9.70 12.61 -12.77
CA VAL A 13 8.86 11.80 -13.65
C VAL A 13 8.86 10.34 -13.20
N ALA A 14 10.04 9.81 -12.85
CA ALA A 14 10.18 8.45 -12.35
C ALA A 14 9.44 8.21 -11.02
N ILE A 15 9.47 9.17 -10.08
CA ILE A 15 8.70 9.10 -8.82
C ILE A 15 7.20 8.97 -9.10
N ARG A 16 6.68 9.82 -10.00
CA ARG A 16 5.24 9.85 -10.30
C ARG A 16 4.77 8.59 -10.99
N ILE A 17 5.51 8.15 -12.01
CA ILE A 17 5.22 6.89 -12.71
C ILE A 17 5.33 5.72 -11.72
N GLY A 18 6.41 5.68 -10.93
CA GLY A 18 6.64 4.66 -9.92
C GLY A 18 5.51 4.60 -8.89
N ALA A 19 5.09 5.73 -8.34
CA ALA A 19 3.99 5.76 -7.37
C ALA A 19 2.65 5.31 -7.98
N ILE A 20 2.34 5.72 -9.22
CA ILE A 20 1.12 5.28 -9.92
C ILE A 20 1.14 3.77 -10.18
N LEU A 21 2.29 3.22 -10.59
CA LEU A 21 2.45 1.79 -10.78
C LEU A 21 2.36 1.03 -9.44
N PHE A 22 2.94 1.61 -8.38
CA PHE A 22 2.89 1.04 -7.03
C PHE A 22 1.45 0.86 -6.54
N PHE A 23 0.62 1.91 -6.61
CA PHE A 23 -0.77 1.83 -6.16
C PHE A 23 -1.66 0.93 -7.03
N ARG A 24 -1.23 0.60 -8.26
CA ARG A 24 -1.99 -0.25 -9.19
C ARG A 24 -1.62 -1.72 -9.15
N ALA A 25 -0.37 -2.05 -8.85
CA ALA A 25 0.13 -3.42 -8.99
C ALA A 25 0.92 -3.93 -7.79
N PHE A 26 1.15 -3.10 -6.75
CA PHE A 26 1.92 -3.46 -5.55
C PHE A 26 3.24 -4.23 -5.84
N PRO A 27 4.04 -3.84 -6.85
CA PRO A 27 5.25 -4.57 -7.21
C PRO A 27 6.30 -4.46 -6.10
N ALA A 28 7.01 -5.57 -5.87
CA ALA A 28 8.08 -5.66 -4.90
C ALA A 28 9.16 -4.58 -5.14
N ARG A 29 9.73 -4.03 -4.07
CA ARG A 29 10.89 -3.10 -4.05
C ARG A 29 10.69 -1.73 -4.71
N LEU A 30 9.58 -1.50 -5.42
CA LEU A 30 9.29 -0.21 -6.05
C LEU A 30 9.22 0.95 -5.04
N PRO A 31 8.67 0.78 -3.82
CA PRO A 31 8.70 1.84 -2.81
C PRO A 31 10.12 2.29 -2.44
N SER A 32 11.04 1.34 -2.25
CA SER A 32 12.45 1.63 -1.96
C SER A 32 13.10 2.45 -3.08
N ILE A 33 12.76 2.16 -4.34
CA ILE A 33 13.20 2.95 -5.51
C ILE A 33 12.60 4.36 -5.47
N ILE A 34 11.31 4.50 -5.17
CA ILE A 34 10.64 5.81 -5.05
C ILE A 34 11.32 6.69 -4.00
N PHE A 35 11.66 6.11 -2.83
CA PHE A 35 12.36 6.84 -1.77
C PHE A 35 13.78 7.25 -2.21
N ALA A 36 14.52 6.37 -2.87
CA ALA A 36 15.85 6.70 -3.40
C ALA A 36 15.79 7.80 -4.46
N LEU A 37 14.82 7.74 -5.38
CA LEU A 37 14.59 8.78 -6.38
C LEU A 37 14.25 10.13 -5.74
N PHE A 38 13.48 10.14 -4.67
CA PHE A 38 13.17 11.37 -3.95
C PHE A 38 14.38 11.94 -3.22
N ALA A 39 15.22 11.08 -2.62
CA ALA A 39 16.49 11.49 -2.02
C ALA A 39 17.46 12.10 -3.04
N ILE A 40 17.44 11.65 -4.30
CA ILE A 40 18.19 12.25 -5.41
C ILE A 40 17.52 13.55 -5.90
N TYR A 41 16.19 13.58 -5.95
CA TYR A 41 15.41 14.72 -6.43
C TYR A 41 15.62 15.97 -5.56
N ILE A 42 15.62 15.85 -4.23
CA ILE A 42 15.75 16.99 -3.31
C ILE A 42 17.00 17.85 -3.58
N PRO A 43 18.24 17.32 -3.55
CA PRO A 43 19.43 18.13 -3.80
C PRO A 43 19.47 18.68 -5.24
N ALA A 44 19.03 17.91 -6.24
CA ALA A 44 18.95 18.38 -7.63
C ALA A 44 17.95 19.54 -7.79
N PHE A 45 16.80 19.46 -7.08
CA PHE A 45 15.79 20.50 -7.05
C PHE A 45 16.31 21.78 -6.38
N LEU A 46 16.88 21.67 -5.18
CA LEU A 46 17.39 22.83 -4.43
C LEU A 46 18.53 23.51 -5.19
N THR A 47 19.50 22.74 -5.69
CA THR A 47 20.59 23.31 -6.49
C THR A 47 20.06 24.01 -7.74
N SER A 48 19.12 23.41 -8.47
CA SER A 48 18.53 24.04 -9.65
C SER A 48 17.65 25.26 -9.33
N LEU A 49 17.12 25.40 -8.12
CA LEU A 49 16.32 26.54 -7.70
C LEU A 49 17.19 27.74 -7.27
N PHE A 50 18.31 27.47 -6.60
CA PHE A 50 19.21 28.50 -6.07
C PHE A 50 20.38 28.86 -7.00
N SER A 51 20.62 28.11 -8.06
CA SER A 51 21.66 28.44 -9.02
C SER A 51 21.19 29.49 -10.04
N SER A 52 22.13 30.27 -10.58
CA SER A 52 21.85 31.32 -11.56
C SER A 52 21.06 30.80 -12.78
N PRO A 53 20.14 31.59 -13.35
CA PRO A 53 19.31 31.14 -14.47
C PRO A 53 20.17 30.83 -15.71
N GLU A 54 19.81 29.78 -16.45
CA GLU A 54 20.38 29.52 -17.78
C GLU A 54 20.03 30.69 -18.70
N LEU A 55 21.07 31.37 -19.17
CA LEU A 55 20.99 32.50 -20.08
C LEU A 55 20.84 31.98 -21.51
N GLU A 56 19.85 32.51 -22.23
CA GLU A 56 19.62 32.31 -23.66
C GLU A 56 19.97 33.62 -24.36
N ILE A 57 20.62 33.55 -25.52
CA ILE A 57 20.95 34.73 -26.32
C ILE A 57 19.64 35.23 -26.92
N VAL A 58 19.22 36.45 -26.55
CA VAL A 58 17.93 37.01 -26.97
C VAL A 58 18.09 38.01 -28.10
N ASP A 59 19.20 38.74 -28.14
CA ASP A 59 19.49 39.70 -29.20
C ASP A 59 21.00 39.79 -29.41
N ASP A 60 21.40 39.81 -30.67
CA ASP A 60 22.78 39.94 -31.12
C ASP A 60 22.83 41.13 -32.08
N GLN A 61 23.15 42.31 -31.53
CA GLN A 61 23.23 43.55 -32.31
C GLN A 61 24.70 43.87 -32.58
N VAL A 62 25.03 43.96 -33.87
CA VAL A 62 26.34 44.38 -34.37
C VAL A 62 26.23 45.84 -34.80
N ASP A 63 26.73 46.75 -33.97
CA ASP A 63 26.84 48.16 -34.33
C ASP A 63 28.20 48.40 -35.00
N ILE A 64 28.16 48.78 -36.28
CA ILE A 64 29.35 49.13 -37.06
C ILE A 64 29.49 50.66 -37.02
N THR A 65 30.49 51.15 -36.28
CA THR A 65 30.80 52.58 -36.23
C THR A 65 32.02 52.83 -37.10
N VAL A 66 31.82 53.41 -38.28
CA VAL A 66 32.92 53.81 -39.16
C VAL A 66 33.49 55.13 -38.66
N LYS A 67 34.75 55.13 -38.23
CA LYS A 67 35.50 56.35 -37.95
C LYS A 67 36.45 56.61 -39.11
N GLU A 68 36.25 57.73 -39.79
CA GLU A 68 37.24 58.23 -40.74
C GLU A 68 38.39 58.88 -39.96
N THR A 69 39.58 58.31 -40.08
CA THR A 69 40.79 58.84 -39.45
C THR A 69 41.72 59.33 -40.57
N VAL A 70 41.93 60.64 -40.63
CA VAL A 70 42.86 61.25 -41.58
C VAL A 70 44.28 60.99 -41.09
N VAL A 71 45.05 60.20 -41.83
CA VAL A 71 46.47 59.97 -41.54
C VAL A 71 47.28 60.89 -42.45
N THR A 72 47.82 61.97 -41.89
CA THR A 72 48.84 62.79 -42.57
C THR A 72 50.19 62.06 -42.55
N PRO A 73 50.80 61.75 -43.71
CA PRO A 73 52.17 61.25 -43.77
C PRO A 73 53.17 62.38 -43.48
N ASP A 74 54.31 62.03 -42.89
CA ASP A 74 55.38 62.96 -42.47
C ASP A 74 56.38 63.30 -43.61
N ASP A 75 56.01 63.13 -44.88
CA ASP A 75 56.92 63.38 -46.02
C ASP A 75 56.19 64.03 -47.22
N ASP A 76 56.83 65.06 -47.79
CA ASP A 76 56.36 66.05 -48.79
C ASP A 76 55.70 65.47 -50.07
N THR A 77 54.53 64.85 -49.93
CA THR A 77 53.66 64.47 -51.05
C THR A 77 52.20 64.70 -50.65
N ASP A 78 51.54 65.64 -51.33
CA ASP A 78 50.14 66.05 -51.14
C ASP A 78 49.14 64.96 -51.63
N GLU A 79 49.11 63.80 -50.98
CA GLU A 79 48.02 62.83 -51.13
C GLU A 79 47.37 62.56 -49.76
N GLU A 80 46.17 63.10 -49.55
CA GLU A 80 45.32 62.76 -48.41
C GLU A 80 44.88 61.29 -48.52
N LEU A 81 45.48 60.42 -47.71
CA LEU A 81 45.03 59.04 -47.56
C LEU A 81 43.97 59.00 -46.44
N VAL A 82 42.70 58.90 -46.84
CA VAL A 82 41.59 58.61 -45.91
C VAL A 82 41.70 57.13 -45.50
N ALA A 83 42.07 56.87 -44.25
CA ALA A 83 42.02 55.54 -43.67
C ALA A 83 40.67 55.36 -42.96
N GLU A 84 39.90 54.38 -43.43
CA GLU A 84 38.63 53.98 -42.81
C GLU A 84 38.93 53.01 -41.67
N GLU A 85 38.81 53.45 -40.41
CA GLU A 85 38.82 52.54 -39.25
C GLU A 85 37.39 52.11 -38.93
N VAL A 86 37.09 50.85 -39.21
CA VAL A 86 35.80 50.24 -38.88
C VAL A 86 35.86 49.68 -37.46
N ASP A 87 35.22 50.37 -36.50
CA ASP A 87 35.06 49.89 -35.12
C ASP A 87 33.75 49.08 -35.03
N VAL A 88 33.87 47.76 -34.89
CA VAL A 88 32.73 46.85 -34.77
C VAL A 88 32.49 46.57 -33.30
N GLN A 89 31.38 47.07 -32.75
CA GLN A 89 30.95 46.78 -31.38
C GLN A 89 29.77 45.80 -31.39
N GLU A 90 30.01 44.57 -30.94
CA GLU A 90 29.00 43.52 -30.79
C GLU A 90 28.42 43.58 -29.36
N THR A 91 27.12 43.85 -29.23
CA THR A 91 26.41 43.85 -27.95
C THR A 91 25.47 42.64 -27.87
N ILE A 92 25.92 41.58 -27.19
CA ILE A 92 25.13 40.36 -26.98
C ILE A 92 24.25 40.54 -25.73
N SER A 93 22.91 40.47 -25.90
CA SER A 93 21.96 40.49 -24.78
C SER A 93 21.52 39.09 -24.38
N TYR A 94 21.63 38.78 -23.08
CA TYR A 94 21.27 37.49 -22.51
C TYR A 94 19.97 37.61 -21.70
N ALA A 95 18.97 36.76 -21.96
CA ALA A 95 17.81 36.64 -21.07
C ALA A 95 17.64 35.20 -20.58
N GLY A 96 17.24 35.02 -19.31
CA GLY A 96 17.04 33.68 -18.77
C GLY A 96 15.92 32.91 -19.48
N LYS A 97 16.14 31.63 -19.79
CA LYS A 97 15.14 30.74 -20.42
C LYS A 97 13.84 30.67 -19.60
N ASP A 98 12.72 31.19 -20.14
CA ASP A 98 11.41 31.08 -19.48
C ASP A 98 10.78 29.72 -19.79
N VAL A 99 10.33 29.02 -18.75
CA VAL A 99 9.68 27.71 -18.89
C VAL A 99 8.24 27.83 -18.39
N PRO A 100 7.25 27.42 -19.20
CA PRO A 100 5.86 27.58 -18.82
C PRO A 100 5.51 26.76 -17.58
N ALA A 101 4.62 27.30 -16.74
CA ALA A 101 4.25 26.74 -15.44
C ALA A 101 3.78 25.28 -15.52
N TRP A 102 3.04 24.91 -16.56
CA TRP A 102 2.57 23.53 -16.75
C TRP A 102 3.73 22.54 -16.92
N LYS A 103 4.81 22.91 -17.63
CA LYS A 103 6.00 22.03 -17.78
C LYS A 103 6.67 21.80 -16.43
N ILE A 104 6.77 22.84 -15.60
CA ILE A 104 7.34 22.75 -14.24
C ILE A 104 6.49 21.82 -13.38
N ILE A 105 5.17 21.98 -13.43
CA ILE A 105 4.24 21.17 -12.64
C ILE A 105 4.25 19.71 -13.10
N PHE A 106 4.27 19.42 -14.40
CA PHE A 106 4.22 18.04 -14.92
C PHE A 106 5.56 17.30 -14.89
N TYR A 107 6.67 17.96 -15.24
CA TYR A 107 7.98 17.31 -15.35
C TYR A 107 8.86 17.46 -14.12
N GLY A 108 8.61 18.45 -13.25
CA GLY A 108 9.30 18.55 -11.95
C GLY A 108 10.56 19.39 -11.90
N ALA A 109 11.12 19.86 -13.03
CA ALA A 109 12.25 20.78 -12.97
C ALA A 109 11.84 22.15 -12.42
N PRO A 110 12.51 22.66 -11.38
CA PRO A 110 12.24 23.97 -10.85
C PRO A 110 12.66 25.08 -11.82
N SER A 111 12.11 26.26 -11.60
CA SER A 111 12.55 27.51 -12.20
C SER A 111 12.56 28.61 -11.15
N ALA A 112 13.69 29.28 -10.99
CA ALA A 112 13.83 30.45 -10.11
C ALA A 112 12.86 31.58 -10.50
N LYS A 113 12.50 31.69 -11.79
CA LYS A 113 11.53 32.68 -12.29
C LYS A 113 10.08 32.38 -11.87
N ARG A 114 9.77 31.12 -11.53
CA ARG A 114 8.41 30.66 -11.18
C ARG A 114 8.44 29.83 -9.87
N PRO A 115 8.68 30.48 -8.72
CA PRO A 115 8.87 29.80 -7.44
C PRO A 115 7.61 29.05 -6.99
N PHE A 116 6.41 29.60 -7.22
CA PHE A 116 5.15 28.96 -6.84
C PHE A 116 4.90 27.64 -7.60
N SER A 117 5.11 27.61 -8.92
CA SER A 117 4.98 26.38 -9.71
C SER A 117 6.01 25.33 -9.31
N SER A 118 7.23 25.77 -8.98
CA SER A 118 8.30 24.89 -8.49
C SER A 118 7.94 24.28 -7.14
N LEU A 119 7.43 25.10 -6.20
CA LEU A 119 6.94 24.65 -4.90
C LEU A 119 5.78 23.65 -5.05
N LEU A 120 4.79 23.96 -5.88
CA LEU A 120 3.66 23.06 -6.13
C LEU A 120 4.13 21.72 -6.69
N SER A 121 5.07 21.72 -7.64
CA SER A 121 5.63 20.49 -8.20
C SER A 121 6.38 19.65 -7.18
N PHE A 122 7.15 20.30 -6.29
CA PHE A 122 7.77 19.65 -5.13
C PHE A 122 6.73 19.02 -4.19
N LEU A 123 5.68 19.76 -3.84
CA LEU A 123 4.60 19.25 -2.98
C LEU A 123 3.86 18.05 -3.59
N ILE A 124 3.67 18.03 -4.91
CA ILE A 124 3.11 16.87 -5.62
C ILE A 124 4.01 15.64 -5.46
N ASN A 125 5.32 15.78 -5.68
CA ASN A 125 6.25 14.66 -5.49
C ASN A 125 6.31 14.21 -4.03
N LEU A 126 6.33 15.16 -3.09
CA LEU A 126 6.25 14.88 -1.66
C LEU A 126 4.96 14.13 -1.30
N ALA A 127 3.82 14.49 -1.89
CA ALA A 127 2.56 13.79 -1.69
C ALA A 127 2.62 12.35 -2.19
N PHE A 128 3.15 12.09 -3.39
CA PHE A 128 3.32 10.72 -3.90
C PHE A 128 4.22 9.87 -2.99
N VAL A 129 5.33 10.44 -2.52
CA VAL A 129 6.26 9.76 -1.61
C VAL A 129 5.60 9.53 -0.24
N GLY A 130 4.88 10.53 0.28
CA GLY A 130 4.15 10.43 1.53
C GLY A 130 3.04 9.38 1.50
N LEU A 131 2.28 9.30 0.40
CA LEU A 131 1.27 8.26 0.20
C LEU A 131 1.89 6.87 0.05
N THR A 132 3.07 6.78 -0.59
CA THR A 132 3.84 5.53 -0.68
C THR A 132 4.29 5.07 0.70
N ALA A 133 4.79 5.99 1.53
CA ALA A 133 5.15 5.71 2.92
C ALA A 133 3.93 5.34 3.78
N ASP A 134 2.79 6.03 3.60
CA ASP A 134 1.54 5.71 4.30
C ASP A 134 1.05 4.30 3.97
N ALA A 135 1.12 3.90 2.70
CA ALA A 135 0.76 2.54 2.27
C ALA A 135 1.64 1.47 2.93
N LEU A 136 2.94 1.73 3.08
CA LEU A 136 3.90 0.77 3.62
C LEU A 136 3.90 0.67 5.13
N TYR A 137 3.98 1.82 5.81
CA TYR A 137 4.41 1.85 7.20
C TYR A 137 3.26 2.05 8.18
N ARG A 138 2.11 2.56 7.73
CA ARG A 138 1.04 2.94 8.65
C ARG A 138 0.44 1.76 9.41
N ALA A 139 0.17 0.65 8.72
CA ALA A 139 -0.31 -0.57 9.38
C ALA A 139 0.73 -1.11 10.37
N ARG A 140 1.99 -1.22 9.93
CA ARG A 140 3.10 -1.71 10.75
C ARG A 140 3.30 -0.92 12.05
N TRP A 141 3.40 0.41 11.96
CA TRP A 141 3.79 1.23 13.10
C TRP A 141 2.64 1.51 14.06
N TYR A 142 1.43 1.70 13.53
CA TYR A 142 0.30 2.12 14.35
C TYR A 142 -0.66 0.97 14.69
N TYR A 143 -0.61 -0.14 13.95
CA TYR A 143 -1.55 -1.26 14.10
C TYR A 143 -0.83 -2.63 14.14
N PRO A 144 0.08 -2.88 15.11
CA PRO A 144 0.68 -4.20 15.28
C PRO A 144 -0.29 -5.25 15.87
N ALA A 145 -1.42 -4.80 16.43
CA ALA A 145 -2.52 -5.61 16.97
C ALA A 145 -2.09 -6.63 18.04
N ASN A 146 -1.15 -6.26 18.92
CA ASN A 146 -0.56 -7.17 19.91
C ASN A 146 -1.59 -7.70 20.93
N ASP A 147 -2.56 -6.88 21.29
CA ASP A 147 -3.66 -7.12 22.25
C ASP A 147 -4.91 -7.75 21.61
N LEU A 148 -4.89 -8.07 20.32
CA LEU A 148 -6.05 -8.62 19.61
C LEU A 148 -6.57 -9.94 20.21
N SER A 149 -7.79 -9.91 20.75
CA SER A 149 -8.53 -11.13 21.09
C SER A 149 -9.47 -11.50 19.94
N PHE A 150 -9.47 -12.76 19.50
CA PHE A 150 -10.39 -13.24 18.47
C PHE A 150 -10.70 -14.72 18.63
N VAL A 151 -11.82 -15.14 18.05
CA VAL A 151 -12.18 -16.54 17.90
C VAL A 151 -12.58 -16.80 16.45
N ARG A 152 -11.86 -17.69 15.80
CA ARG A 152 -12.06 -18.05 14.39
C ARG A 152 -12.63 -19.44 14.27
N LEU A 153 -13.66 -19.58 13.44
CA LEU A 153 -14.20 -20.86 13.03
C LEU A 153 -13.28 -21.54 12.00
N GLY A 154 -12.79 -22.72 12.36
CA GLY A 154 -12.00 -23.60 11.49
C GLY A 154 -12.89 -24.62 10.79
N TYR A 155 -12.38 -25.84 10.62
CA TYR A 155 -13.13 -26.95 10.03
C TYR A 155 -14.37 -27.31 10.84
N VAL A 156 -15.51 -27.47 10.16
CA VAL A 156 -16.78 -27.92 10.74
C VAL A 156 -17.22 -29.19 10.04
N SER A 157 -17.40 -30.27 10.82
CA SER A 157 -17.95 -31.53 10.35
C SER A 157 -19.42 -31.68 10.77
N HIS A 158 -19.98 -32.86 10.53
CA HIS A 158 -21.31 -33.22 11.01
C HIS A 158 -21.35 -33.61 12.50
N LYS A 159 -20.19 -33.70 13.17
CA LYS A 159 -20.03 -34.18 14.57
C LYS A 159 -19.22 -33.26 15.46
N GLU A 160 -18.43 -32.37 14.89
CA GLU A 160 -17.50 -31.52 15.64
C GLU A 160 -17.19 -30.25 14.87
N ALA A 161 -16.79 -29.20 15.59
CA ALA A 161 -16.30 -27.95 15.03
C ALA A 161 -14.98 -27.57 15.71
N ASN A 162 -14.04 -27.06 14.91
CA ASN A 162 -12.75 -26.59 15.38
C ASN A 162 -12.74 -25.07 15.48
N PHE A 163 -12.19 -24.55 16.56
CA PHE A 163 -12.02 -23.12 16.80
C PHE A 163 -10.56 -22.81 17.06
N LEU A 164 -10.05 -21.75 16.43
CA LEU A 164 -8.80 -21.12 16.79
C LEU A 164 -9.12 -19.90 17.65
N ILE A 165 -8.59 -19.87 18.86
CA ILE A 165 -8.82 -18.81 19.84
C ILE A 165 -7.50 -18.10 20.07
N ARG A 166 -7.51 -16.77 20.11
CA ARG A 166 -6.41 -15.94 20.60
C ARG A 166 -6.92 -15.07 21.74
N GLU A 167 -6.28 -15.18 22.91
CA GLU A 167 -6.60 -14.33 24.07
C GLU A 167 -5.30 -13.93 24.78
N PRO A 168 -4.79 -12.71 24.56
CA PRO A 168 -3.58 -12.23 25.22
C PRO A 168 -3.77 -11.89 26.70
N ASP A 169 -4.95 -11.41 27.09
CA ASP A 169 -5.20 -10.93 28.44
C ASP A 169 -5.53 -12.11 29.39
N GLN A 170 -4.58 -12.41 30.27
CA GLN A 170 -4.72 -13.50 31.23
C GLN A 170 -5.81 -13.24 32.29
N ALA A 171 -6.26 -11.99 32.46
CA ALA A 171 -7.41 -11.68 33.32
C ALA A 171 -8.74 -12.25 32.79
N ASN A 172 -8.81 -12.51 31.49
CA ASN A 172 -9.99 -13.11 30.84
C ASN A 172 -9.98 -14.65 30.86
N MET A 173 -8.95 -15.26 31.47
CA MET A 173 -8.82 -16.72 31.54
C MET A 173 -9.52 -17.30 32.78
N PRO A 174 -10.10 -18.52 32.69
CA PRO A 174 -10.21 -19.34 31.50
C PRO A 174 -11.29 -18.84 30.53
N VAL A 175 -11.01 -18.89 29.22
CA VAL A 175 -12.03 -18.62 28.20
C VAL A 175 -12.93 -19.86 28.09
N THR A 176 -14.18 -19.74 28.54
CA THR A 176 -15.18 -20.81 28.46
C THR A 176 -15.98 -20.70 27.17
N PHE A 177 -16.37 -21.84 26.60
CA PHE A 177 -17.08 -21.92 25.34
C PHE A 177 -18.47 -22.52 25.55
N GLN A 178 -19.48 -21.83 25.04
CA GLN A 178 -20.87 -22.26 25.11
C GLN A 178 -21.47 -22.34 23.71
N ILE A 179 -22.29 -23.35 23.47
CA ILE A 179 -23.01 -23.54 22.22
C ILE A 179 -24.48 -23.85 22.48
N ARG A 180 -25.33 -23.51 21.53
CA ARG A 180 -26.73 -23.90 21.50
C ARG A 180 -27.19 -24.13 20.06
N ASN A 181 -28.27 -24.90 19.89
CA ASN A 181 -28.98 -24.91 18.61
C ASN A 181 -29.49 -23.51 18.29
N TYR A 182 -29.55 -23.15 17.00
CA TYR A 182 -30.05 -21.87 16.53
C TYR A 182 -31.47 -21.61 17.06
N ASN A 183 -31.72 -20.42 17.61
CA ASN A 183 -32.96 -20.07 18.34
C ASN A 183 -33.30 -20.97 19.55
N GLY A 184 -32.37 -21.81 20.00
CA GLY A 184 -32.51 -22.61 21.21
C GLY A 184 -32.46 -21.75 22.48
N LEU A 185 -33.14 -22.20 23.54
CA LEU A 185 -33.16 -21.46 24.81
C LEU A 185 -31.98 -21.79 25.73
N ILE A 186 -31.38 -22.98 25.58
CA ILE A 186 -30.42 -23.53 26.54
C ILE A 186 -29.01 -23.46 25.95
N TRP A 187 -28.11 -22.75 26.64
CA TRP A 187 -26.68 -22.75 26.37
C TRP A 187 -26.00 -23.94 27.06
N GLN A 188 -25.20 -24.69 26.31
CA GLN A 188 -24.42 -25.82 26.81
C GLN A 188 -22.95 -25.44 26.85
N SER A 189 -22.28 -25.65 27.99
CA SER A 189 -20.84 -25.48 28.10
C SER A 189 -20.14 -26.69 27.48
N VAL A 190 -19.28 -26.47 26.49
CA VAL A 190 -18.67 -27.53 25.68
C VAL A 190 -17.14 -27.58 25.75
N GLY A 191 -16.50 -26.59 26.38
CA GLY A 191 -15.07 -26.58 26.57
C GLY A 191 -14.56 -25.29 27.19
N SER A 192 -13.28 -25.27 27.51
CA SER A 192 -12.59 -24.05 27.93
C SER A 192 -11.10 -24.09 27.60
N VAL A 193 -10.52 -22.92 27.37
CA VAL A 193 -9.07 -22.72 27.25
C VAL A 193 -8.58 -22.16 28.57
N LYS A 194 -7.72 -22.91 29.27
CA LYS A 194 -7.29 -22.59 30.64
C LYS A 194 -6.23 -21.50 30.69
N SER A 195 -5.30 -21.51 29.75
CA SER A 195 -4.20 -20.54 29.64
C SER A 195 -3.72 -20.44 28.21
N THR A 196 -3.15 -19.29 27.87
CA THR A 196 -2.51 -18.97 26.59
C THR A 196 -1.17 -18.32 26.91
N SER A 197 -0.24 -18.33 25.98
CA SER A 197 1.10 -17.80 26.25
C SER A 197 1.75 -17.23 25.00
N ASN A 198 2.76 -16.38 25.19
CA ASN A 198 3.42 -15.67 24.09
C ASN A 198 4.16 -16.63 23.12
N GLU A 199 4.53 -17.82 23.60
CA GLU A 199 5.18 -18.87 22.79
C GLU A 199 4.32 -19.27 21.59
N THR A 200 2.99 -19.22 21.69
CA THR A 200 2.05 -19.52 20.60
C THR A 200 1.35 -18.27 20.05
N ASP A 201 1.84 -17.06 20.36
CA ASP A 201 1.12 -15.80 20.12
C ASP A 201 -0.26 -15.77 20.79
N PHE A 202 -0.34 -16.35 21.99
CA PHE A 202 -1.54 -16.46 22.80
C PHE A 202 -2.68 -17.25 22.13
N THR A 203 -2.33 -18.14 21.19
CA THR A 203 -3.30 -18.97 20.48
C THR A 203 -3.49 -20.34 21.12
N SER A 204 -4.72 -20.87 21.01
CA SER A 204 -5.10 -22.22 21.39
C SER A 204 -6.17 -22.75 20.43
N VAL A 205 -6.24 -24.08 20.28
CA VAL A 205 -7.25 -24.74 19.46
C VAL A 205 -8.22 -25.48 20.35
N LEU A 206 -9.51 -25.32 20.08
CA LEU A 206 -10.59 -26.02 20.77
C LEU A 206 -11.45 -26.78 19.76
N THR A 207 -11.56 -28.09 19.94
CA THR A 207 -12.51 -28.94 19.20
C THR A 207 -13.73 -29.17 20.08
N ILE A 208 -14.90 -28.76 19.60
CA ILE A 208 -16.16 -28.94 20.31
C ILE A 208 -17.01 -30.01 19.63
N PRO A 209 -17.65 -30.92 20.38
CA PRO A 209 -18.61 -31.85 19.81
C PRO A 209 -19.89 -31.10 19.43
N LEU A 210 -20.39 -31.39 18.23
CA LEU A 210 -21.72 -31.02 17.79
C LEU A 210 -22.66 -32.20 18.06
N LEU A 211 -23.82 -31.91 18.63
CA LEU A 211 -24.84 -32.94 18.82
C LEU A 211 -25.24 -33.50 17.46
N SER A 212 -24.91 -34.76 17.20
CA SER A 212 -25.15 -35.40 15.91
C SER A 212 -26.63 -35.72 15.75
N TYR A 213 -27.37 -34.83 15.11
CA TYR A 213 -28.76 -35.05 14.72
C TYR A 213 -28.86 -35.77 13.36
N ALA A 214 -30.04 -36.32 13.05
CA ALA A 214 -30.33 -36.96 11.76
C ALA A 214 -30.29 -35.98 10.58
N GLU A 215 -30.55 -34.69 10.87
CA GLU A 215 -30.62 -33.56 9.94
C GLU A 215 -29.56 -32.51 10.26
N GLN A 216 -29.17 -31.75 9.25
CA GLN A 216 -28.18 -30.67 9.35
C GLN A 216 -28.70 -29.54 10.26
N GLN A 217 -27.91 -29.16 11.27
CA GLN A 217 -28.28 -28.13 12.24
C GLN A 217 -27.44 -26.87 12.11
N LYS A 218 -28.03 -25.75 12.52
CA LYS A 218 -27.35 -24.48 12.75
C LYS A 218 -27.21 -24.26 14.25
N TYR A 219 -26.08 -23.70 14.66
CA TYR A 219 -25.75 -23.42 16.06
C TYR A 219 -25.31 -21.98 16.23
N GLU A 220 -25.50 -21.48 17.44
CA GLU A 220 -24.92 -20.24 17.93
C GLU A 220 -23.90 -20.58 19.01
N TRP A 221 -22.79 -19.87 19.00
CA TRP A 221 -21.73 -20.05 19.98
C TRP A 221 -21.35 -18.71 20.61
N ARG A 222 -20.84 -18.77 21.84
CA ARG A 222 -20.30 -17.62 22.54
C ARG A 222 -19.21 -18.01 23.52
N THR A 223 -18.36 -17.06 23.87
CA THR A 223 -17.28 -17.23 24.83
C THR A 223 -17.42 -16.28 26.01
N SER A 224 -16.72 -16.58 27.12
CA SER A 224 -16.71 -15.69 28.30
C SER A 224 -16.00 -14.36 28.07
N ASN A 225 -15.11 -14.26 27.08
CA ASN A 225 -14.43 -13.03 26.68
C ASN A 225 -15.17 -12.26 25.56
N ASN A 226 -16.50 -12.33 25.54
CA ASN A 226 -17.38 -11.53 24.69
C ASN A 226 -17.23 -11.73 23.16
N HIS A 227 -16.78 -12.91 22.71
CA HIS A 227 -16.91 -13.31 21.31
C HIS A 227 -18.16 -14.17 21.11
N SER A 228 -18.77 -14.06 19.94
CA SER A 228 -19.91 -14.90 19.57
C SER A 228 -20.01 -15.03 18.06
N GLY A 229 -20.77 -16.02 17.61
CA GLY A 229 -21.02 -16.24 16.20
C GLY A 229 -21.98 -17.37 15.95
N GLU A 230 -22.12 -17.72 14.68
CA GLU A 230 -22.99 -18.78 14.20
C GLU A 230 -22.16 -19.80 13.41
N LEU A 231 -22.62 -21.05 13.38
CA LEU A 231 -22.06 -22.06 12.49
C LEU A 231 -23.16 -22.99 12.00
N THR A 232 -22.96 -23.57 10.82
CA THR A 232 -23.83 -24.62 10.28
C THR A 232 -23.02 -25.90 10.20
N ALA A 233 -23.51 -26.98 10.82
CA ALA A 233 -22.87 -28.28 10.75
C ALA A 233 -22.85 -28.77 9.30
N ALA A 234 -21.82 -29.52 8.91
CA ALA A 234 -21.82 -30.18 7.59
C ALA A 234 -22.90 -31.29 7.54
N PRO A 235 -23.46 -31.60 6.36
CA PRO A 235 -24.33 -32.77 6.23
C PRO A 235 -23.55 -34.05 6.53
N GLN A 236 -24.25 -35.10 6.97
CA GLN A 236 -23.63 -36.40 7.17
C GLN A 236 -23.10 -36.95 5.82
N PRO A 237 -21.97 -37.68 5.82
CA PRO A 237 -21.47 -38.32 4.61
C PRO A 237 -22.56 -39.15 3.92
N GLY A 238 -22.75 -38.93 2.61
CA GLY A 238 -23.78 -39.60 1.82
C GLY A 238 -25.19 -39.00 1.94
N LYS A 239 -25.38 -37.92 2.72
CA LYS A 239 -26.64 -37.17 2.78
C LYS A 239 -26.52 -35.81 2.11
N MET A 240 -27.60 -35.39 1.46
CA MET A 240 -27.73 -34.03 0.93
C MET A 240 -28.00 -33.03 2.07
N PRO A 241 -27.58 -31.76 1.94
CA PRO A 241 -27.98 -30.69 2.84
C PRO A 241 -29.50 -30.62 2.98
N THR A 242 -30.00 -30.45 4.20
CA THR A 242 -31.44 -30.19 4.41
C THR A 242 -31.79 -28.72 4.17
N GLN A 243 -30.78 -27.84 4.18
CA GLN A 243 -30.91 -26.42 3.91
C GLN A 243 -30.64 -26.11 2.42
N ASN A 244 -31.02 -24.91 1.98
CA ASN A 244 -30.77 -24.38 0.63
C ASN A 244 -31.23 -25.27 -0.54
N GLY A 245 -32.34 -26.01 -0.34
CA GLY A 245 -32.92 -26.89 -1.36
C GLY A 245 -32.00 -28.04 -1.77
N GLY A 246 -31.18 -28.56 -0.85
CA GLY A 246 -30.26 -29.67 -1.13
C GLY A 246 -28.92 -29.24 -1.73
N LYS A 247 -28.68 -27.94 -1.92
CA LYS A 247 -27.43 -27.47 -2.53
C LYS A 247 -26.31 -27.40 -1.50
N TYR A 248 -25.15 -27.95 -1.87
CA TYR A 248 -23.92 -27.86 -1.08
C TYR A 248 -22.98 -26.84 -1.70
N THR A 249 -23.13 -25.58 -1.28
CA THR A 249 -22.34 -24.45 -1.80
C THR A 249 -21.10 -24.24 -0.95
N PHE A 250 -19.95 -24.04 -1.59
CA PHE A 250 -18.73 -23.58 -0.94
C PHE A 250 -18.09 -22.46 -1.75
N LEU A 251 -17.25 -21.66 -1.10
CA LEU A 251 -16.47 -20.61 -1.75
C LEU A 251 -15.03 -21.09 -1.94
N SER A 252 -14.39 -20.60 -3.00
CA SER A 252 -12.95 -20.76 -3.19
C SER A 252 -12.35 -19.39 -3.48
N THR A 253 -11.31 -19.04 -2.74
CA THR A 253 -10.59 -17.78 -2.88
C THR A 253 -9.14 -17.96 -2.43
N SER A 254 -8.28 -17.02 -2.81
CA SER A 254 -6.91 -16.86 -2.34
C SER A 254 -6.61 -15.36 -2.22
N CYS A 255 -5.38 -15.01 -1.85
CA CYS A 255 -4.81 -13.67 -2.05
C CYS A 255 -5.52 -12.55 -1.29
N ILE A 256 -5.26 -12.45 0.02
CA ILE A 256 -5.68 -11.31 0.84
C ILE A 256 -4.55 -10.29 0.86
N LEU A 257 -4.60 -9.33 -0.06
CA LEU A 257 -3.71 -8.17 -0.03
C LEU A 257 -4.39 -7.01 0.73
N PRO A 258 -3.91 -6.64 1.94
CA PRO A 258 -4.52 -5.56 2.70
C PRO A 258 -4.41 -4.22 1.97
N ARG A 259 -5.46 -3.41 2.12
CA ARG A 259 -5.56 -2.05 1.60
C ARG A 259 -5.29 -1.94 0.10
N PHE A 260 -5.65 -2.97 -0.66
CA PHE A 260 -5.56 -2.98 -2.11
C PHE A 260 -6.96 -3.03 -2.76
N PRO A 261 -7.27 -2.14 -3.72
CA PRO A 261 -6.46 -1.00 -4.18
C PRO A 261 -6.27 0.06 -3.07
N TYR A 262 -5.14 0.77 -3.11
CA TYR A 262 -4.77 1.73 -2.07
C TYR A 262 -5.69 2.95 -2.04
N SER A 263 -6.09 3.34 -0.84
CA SER A 263 -6.83 4.56 -0.55
C SER A 263 -6.32 5.20 0.75
N PRO A 264 -5.98 6.50 0.75
CA PRO A 264 -5.55 7.20 1.96
C PRO A 264 -6.69 7.39 2.98
N LEU A 265 -7.94 7.26 2.53
CA LEU A 265 -9.14 7.44 3.35
C LEU A 265 -9.63 6.14 4.00
N ASP A 266 -9.22 4.98 3.46
CA ASP A 266 -9.55 3.69 4.07
C ASP A 266 -8.70 3.41 5.31
N HIS A 267 -9.24 2.61 6.22
CA HIS A 267 -8.50 2.11 7.38
C HIS A 267 -7.22 1.36 6.93
N PRO A 268 -6.07 1.51 7.63
CA PRO A 268 -4.83 0.86 7.23
C PRO A 268 -4.89 -0.67 7.12
N LEU A 269 -5.78 -1.30 7.90
CA LEU A 269 -6.03 -2.75 7.88
C LEU A 269 -7.24 -3.15 7.02
N ALA A 270 -7.82 -2.24 6.23
CA ALA A 270 -8.97 -2.55 5.39
C ALA A 270 -8.66 -3.69 4.41
N ILE A 271 -9.62 -4.57 4.16
CA ILE A 271 -9.53 -5.63 3.16
C ILE A 271 -10.76 -5.49 2.25
N PRO A 272 -10.69 -4.64 1.20
CA PRO A 272 -11.85 -4.35 0.34
C PRO A 272 -12.49 -5.60 -0.29
N GLY A 273 -11.69 -6.62 -0.59
CA GLY A 273 -12.19 -7.91 -1.09
C GLY A 273 -13.15 -8.59 -0.11
N LEU A 274 -12.78 -8.68 1.17
CA LEU A 274 -13.65 -9.25 2.21
C LEU A 274 -14.87 -8.38 2.49
N ARG A 275 -14.72 -7.05 2.47
CA ARG A 275 -15.85 -6.11 2.57
C ARG A 275 -16.91 -6.36 1.50
N ASN A 276 -16.49 -6.62 0.26
CA ASN A 276 -17.40 -6.92 -0.83
C ASN A 276 -17.98 -8.33 -0.72
N LEU A 277 -17.17 -9.31 -0.29
CA LEU A 277 -17.65 -10.67 -0.05
C LEU A 277 -18.71 -10.71 1.05
N ALA A 278 -18.51 -10.00 2.15
CA ALA A 278 -19.46 -9.92 3.27
C ALA A 278 -20.87 -9.50 2.81
N LYS A 279 -20.97 -8.59 1.84
CA LYS A 279 -22.26 -8.15 1.28
C LYS A 279 -22.98 -9.24 0.50
N ARG A 280 -22.23 -10.14 -0.15
CA ARG A 280 -22.77 -11.22 -1.00
C ARG A 280 -22.98 -12.53 -0.25
N LEU A 281 -22.23 -12.74 0.84
CA LEU A 281 -22.22 -14.00 1.57
C LEU A 281 -23.62 -14.52 1.97
N PRO A 282 -24.57 -13.67 2.44
CA PRO A 282 -25.92 -14.13 2.78
C PRO A 282 -26.67 -14.75 1.59
N GLU A 283 -26.49 -14.19 0.38
CA GLU A 283 -27.14 -14.67 -0.85
C GLU A 283 -26.57 -16.00 -1.35
N LEU A 284 -25.29 -16.26 -1.07
CA LEU A 284 -24.58 -17.46 -1.53
C LEU A 284 -24.93 -18.71 -0.71
N SER A 285 -25.30 -18.49 0.56
CA SER A 285 -25.59 -19.56 1.54
C SER A 285 -24.48 -20.63 1.57
N ALA A 286 -23.23 -20.18 1.57
CA ALA A 286 -22.04 -21.02 1.58
C ALA A 286 -21.88 -21.74 2.92
N GLN A 287 -21.48 -23.02 2.85
CA GLN A 287 -21.25 -23.87 4.03
C GLN A 287 -19.84 -23.69 4.60
N PHE A 288 -18.86 -23.50 3.71
CA PHE A 288 -17.47 -23.26 4.06
C PHE A 288 -16.74 -22.54 2.91
N MET A 289 -15.53 -22.08 3.21
CA MET A 289 -14.60 -21.49 2.27
C MET A 289 -13.32 -22.33 2.21
N LEU A 290 -12.89 -22.64 1.00
CA LEU A 290 -11.53 -23.06 0.69
C LEU A 290 -10.69 -21.80 0.46
N PHE A 291 -9.76 -21.56 1.38
CA PHE A 291 -8.80 -20.48 1.27
C PHE A 291 -7.46 -21.05 0.78
N LEU A 292 -7.11 -20.79 -0.48
CA LEU A 292 -6.04 -21.46 -1.21
C LEU A 292 -4.68 -20.78 -1.07
N GLY A 293 -4.42 -20.11 0.06
CA GLY A 293 -3.16 -19.44 0.37
C GLY A 293 -3.13 -17.95 0.05
N ASP A 294 -1.97 -17.34 0.26
CA ASP A 294 -1.73 -15.91 0.34
C ASP A 294 -2.63 -15.21 1.38
N PHE A 295 -2.72 -15.77 2.59
CA PHE A 295 -3.44 -15.15 3.71
C PHE A 295 -2.72 -13.91 4.22
N ILE A 296 -1.39 -13.90 4.12
CA ILE A 296 -0.53 -12.75 4.38
C ILE A 296 0.47 -12.63 3.22
N TYR A 297 1.05 -11.44 3.08
CA TYR A 297 2.08 -11.14 2.09
C TYR A 297 3.35 -10.66 2.82
N VAL A 298 4.25 -11.59 3.18
CA VAL A 298 5.43 -11.24 4.00
C VAL A 298 6.55 -10.55 3.21
N ASP A 299 6.51 -10.66 1.89
CA ASP A 299 7.58 -10.29 0.98
C ASP A 299 7.26 -9.09 0.08
N VAL A 300 5.97 -8.80 -0.12
CA VAL A 300 5.49 -7.66 -0.91
C VAL A 300 4.60 -6.73 -0.09
N PRO A 301 4.59 -5.42 -0.41
CA PRO A 301 5.45 -4.77 -1.40
C PRO A 301 6.91 -4.58 -0.93
N GLU A 302 7.19 -4.77 0.36
CA GLU A 302 8.53 -4.70 0.94
C GLU A 302 8.65 -5.72 2.08
N ARG A 303 9.76 -6.46 2.11
CA ARG A 303 10.04 -7.43 3.17
C ARG A 303 10.77 -6.76 4.33
N PHE A 304 10.07 -6.48 5.42
CA PHE A 304 10.66 -5.83 6.59
C PHE A 304 11.51 -6.76 7.47
N GLY A 305 11.30 -8.08 7.39
CA GLY A 305 12.03 -9.03 8.24
C GLY A 305 11.70 -10.48 7.97
N LYS A 306 12.31 -11.36 8.78
CA LYS A 306 12.07 -12.81 8.80
C LYS A 306 11.86 -13.36 10.21
N SER A 307 11.67 -12.49 11.20
CA SER A 307 11.47 -12.91 12.59
C SER A 307 10.08 -13.51 12.76
N VAL A 308 9.91 -14.41 13.73
CA VAL A 308 8.59 -15.02 14.03
C VAL A 308 7.53 -13.95 14.35
N ASP A 309 7.92 -12.89 15.06
CA ASP A 309 7.01 -11.78 15.38
C ASP A 309 6.55 -11.00 14.14
N GLU A 310 7.40 -10.87 13.11
CA GLU A 310 7.02 -10.24 11.84
C GLU A 310 5.85 -10.97 11.18
N TYR A 311 5.93 -12.30 11.11
CA TYR A 311 4.86 -13.13 10.54
C TYR A 311 3.60 -13.02 11.39
N ARG A 312 3.74 -13.14 12.72
CA ARG A 312 2.61 -13.06 13.64
C ARG A 312 1.90 -11.71 13.56
N MET A 313 2.64 -10.60 13.49
CA MET A 313 2.07 -9.27 13.31
C MET A 313 1.18 -9.20 12.07
N GLN A 314 1.61 -9.75 10.93
CA GLN A 314 0.81 -9.73 9.71
C GLN A 314 -0.45 -10.58 9.82
N TYR A 315 -0.37 -11.77 10.44
CA TYR A 315 -1.56 -12.57 10.76
C TYR A 315 -2.53 -11.78 11.67
N ARG A 316 -2.02 -11.16 12.75
CA ARG A 316 -2.82 -10.33 13.66
C ARG A 316 -3.48 -9.17 12.92
N GLN A 317 -2.77 -8.52 12.00
CA GLN A 317 -3.31 -7.42 11.20
C GLN A 317 -4.49 -7.84 10.32
N VAL A 318 -4.42 -9.02 9.71
CA VAL A 318 -5.55 -9.56 8.92
C VAL A 318 -6.76 -9.84 9.84
N TYR A 319 -6.53 -10.50 10.98
CA TYR A 319 -7.62 -10.78 11.94
C TYR A 319 -8.17 -9.54 12.64
N ALA A 320 -7.36 -8.50 12.82
CA ALA A 320 -7.76 -7.21 13.39
C ALA A 320 -8.55 -6.33 12.39
N SER A 321 -8.62 -6.72 11.13
CA SER A 321 -9.41 -6.00 10.13
C SER A 321 -10.90 -6.08 10.45
N GLU A 322 -11.58 -4.94 10.48
CA GLU A 322 -13.04 -4.88 10.58
C GLU A 322 -13.73 -5.58 9.38
N ASP A 323 -13.05 -5.70 8.25
CA ASP A 323 -13.56 -6.39 7.07
C ASP A 323 -13.47 -7.92 7.20
N TRP A 324 -12.69 -8.44 8.16
CA TRP A 324 -12.54 -9.89 8.37
C TRP A 324 -13.73 -10.49 9.12
N ALA A 325 -14.13 -9.90 10.25
CA ALA A 325 -15.16 -10.47 11.13
C ALA A 325 -16.50 -10.78 10.43
N PRO A 326 -17.04 -9.91 9.54
CA PRO A 326 -18.28 -10.20 8.81
C PRO A 326 -18.24 -11.47 7.94
N VAL A 327 -17.05 -11.97 7.59
CA VAL A 327 -16.86 -13.21 6.81
C VAL A 327 -16.35 -14.35 7.70
N GLY A 328 -15.22 -14.14 8.38
CA GLY A 328 -14.47 -15.17 9.09
C GLY A 328 -15.06 -15.63 10.42
N GLN A 329 -15.99 -14.87 11.00
CA GLN A 329 -16.61 -15.21 12.28
C GLN A 329 -17.61 -16.37 12.15
N ASN A 330 -18.38 -16.39 11.05
CA ASN A 330 -19.53 -17.28 10.88
C ASN A 330 -19.37 -18.31 9.76
N LEU A 331 -18.39 -18.13 8.87
CA LEU A 331 -18.09 -19.08 7.80
C LEU A 331 -16.91 -19.95 8.23
N SER A 332 -17.00 -21.26 8.00
CA SER A 332 -15.87 -22.18 8.20
C SER A 332 -14.80 -21.93 7.14
N TRP A 333 -13.55 -21.71 7.55
CA TRP A 333 -12.42 -21.56 6.61
C TRP A 333 -11.47 -22.74 6.71
N ILE A 334 -11.25 -23.42 5.58
CA ILE A 334 -10.24 -24.46 5.40
C ILE A 334 -9.08 -23.84 4.64
N HIS A 335 -7.91 -23.76 5.28
CA HIS A 335 -6.75 -23.08 4.74
C HIS A 335 -5.74 -24.05 4.14
N VAL A 336 -5.13 -23.61 3.05
CA VAL A 336 -3.87 -24.10 2.51
C VAL A 336 -2.89 -22.91 2.50
N LEU A 337 -1.59 -23.18 2.53
CA LEU A 337 -0.54 -22.17 2.39
C LEU A 337 -0.13 -22.05 0.91
N ASP A 338 0.30 -20.86 0.50
CA ASP A 338 0.96 -20.62 -0.78
C ASP A 338 2.30 -19.89 -0.56
N ASP A 339 2.91 -19.36 -1.61
CA ASP A 339 4.27 -18.84 -1.61
C ASP A 339 4.43 -17.56 -0.77
N HIS A 340 3.47 -16.63 -0.81
CA HIS A 340 3.56 -15.35 -0.09
C HIS A 340 3.45 -15.48 1.44
N GLU A 341 3.07 -16.65 1.96
CA GLU A 341 3.20 -16.96 3.39
C GLU A 341 4.63 -17.32 3.82
N ILE A 342 5.58 -17.49 2.90
CA ILE A 342 6.98 -17.83 3.22
C ILE A 342 7.94 -16.88 2.50
N ALA A 343 7.91 -16.92 1.17
CA ALA A 343 8.65 -16.10 0.23
C ALA A 343 8.26 -16.53 -1.19
N ASN A 344 7.94 -15.58 -2.06
CA ASN A 344 7.92 -15.84 -3.48
C ASN A 344 9.35 -16.15 -3.95
N VAL A 345 9.55 -17.35 -4.51
CA VAL A 345 10.83 -17.82 -5.05
C VAL A 345 10.83 -17.57 -6.56
N THR A 346 10.72 -16.30 -6.99
CA THR A 346 10.96 -15.91 -8.38
C THR A 346 11.77 -14.63 -8.51
#